data_AF-A0A4R9EZ41-F1
#
_entry.id   AF-A0A4R9EZ41-F1
#
_cell.length_a   1.000
_cell.length_b   1.000
_cell.length_c   1.000
_cell.angle_alpha   90.00
_cell.angle_beta   90.00
_cell.angle_gamma   90.00
#
_symmetry.space_group_name_H-M   'P 1'
#
loop_
_entity.id
_entity.type
_entity.pdbx_description
1 polymer ?
#
loop_
_entity_poly.entity_id
_entity_poly.type
_entity_poly.pdbx_seq_one_letter_code
_entity_poly.pdbx_strand_id
1 'polypeptide(L)'
;MGVGDEVWAKLLWAGLNLDPADLPQTRSGHFYPFELVRAVTLTWLFSGQRSNEISRLRLGCIRWQHDGNSIAGDSQQVLARDAVCLLDVPTHKTGIAFTKPVDPILGQAIDAWQAVRPDQPKFTDRRTGENVELLFAVRARRVSTSYINNTIIPMLCRKAGVPDADVRGNITSHRARSTIASQLYNAKEPMTLFELQAWLGHRSPQSTQYYAKITPNTLSKAYSEAGYFERNVRTIEVLVDRDAVASGAAATGKPWQHYDLGHGYCTYTFFEQCQHRMACARCDFYTPKDSSRAQLLEAKGNLQKMAVSIPLTEDEQAAVTDGQSALDRLLDRLADTPTPAGPTPRQLDVPTNATLLPILDVRQGKPQQA
;
A
#
# COMPACT_ATOMS: atom_id res chain seq x y z
N MET A 1 -14.97 17.88 -5.05
CA MET A 1 -13.51 18.15 -4.95
C MET A 1 -13.22 18.58 -3.52
N GLY A 2 -12.20 18.01 -2.86
CA GLY A 2 -11.86 18.32 -1.47
C GLY A 2 -11.29 19.73 -1.26
N VAL A 3 -11.17 20.14 -0.01
CA VAL A 3 -10.40 21.31 0.45
C VAL A 3 -8.92 21.10 0.10
N GLY A 4 -8.18 22.16 -0.25
CA GLY A 4 -6.75 22.09 -0.49
C GLY A 4 -5.96 21.64 0.75
N ASP A 5 -4.89 20.87 0.57
CA ASP A 5 -4.20 20.17 1.66
C ASP A 5 -3.66 21.11 2.74
N GLU A 6 -3.06 22.25 2.35
CA GLU A 6 -2.55 23.25 3.29
C GLU A 6 -3.68 23.86 4.14
N VAL A 7 -4.79 24.23 3.50
CA VAL A 7 -5.96 24.80 4.19
C VAL A 7 -6.57 23.75 5.12
N TRP A 8 -6.69 22.51 4.67
CA TRP A 8 -7.21 21.42 5.48
C TRP A 8 -6.35 21.13 6.71
N ALA A 9 -5.02 21.11 6.56
CA ALA A 9 -4.09 20.95 7.68
C ALA A 9 -4.25 22.06 8.72
N LYS A 10 -4.40 23.32 8.28
CA LYS A 10 -4.65 24.46 9.18
C LYS A 10 -6.02 24.36 9.89
N LEU A 11 -7.06 23.87 9.21
CA LEU A 11 -8.37 23.61 9.82
C LEU A 11 -8.32 22.48 10.86
N LEU A 12 -7.57 21.40 10.60
CA LEU A 12 -7.34 20.34 11.58
C LEU A 12 -6.63 20.89 12.82
N TRP A 13 -5.55 21.66 12.63
CA TRP A 13 -4.86 22.34 13.73
C TRP A 13 -5.80 23.25 14.53
N ALA A 14 -6.61 24.07 13.85
CA ALA A 14 -7.55 24.96 14.52
C ALA A 14 -8.62 24.20 15.32
N GLY A 15 -9.13 23.08 14.80
CA GLY A 15 -10.11 22.26 15.51
C GLY A 15 -9.53 21.53 16.72
N LEU A 16 -8.28 21.07 16.63
CA LEU A 16 -7.56 20.42 17.73
C LEU A 16 -7.20 21.41 18.85
N ASN A 17 -6.92 22.67 18.50
CA ASN A 17 -6.52 23.72 19.43
C ASN A 17 -7.67 24.68 19.78
N LEU A 18 -8.92 24.27 19.58
CA LEU A 18 -10.10 25.10 19.83
C LEU A 18 -10.19 25.45 21.33
N ASP A 19 -10.50 26.70 21.64
CA ASP A 19 -10.61 27.25 22.99
C ASP A 19 -11.96 28.00 23.16
N PRO A 20 -12.52 28.16 24.38
CA PRO A 20 -13.75 28.92 24.58
C PRO A 20 -13.73 30.33 23.99
N ALA A 21 -12.56 31.00 23.94
CA ALA A 21 -12.44 32.33 23.35
C ALA A 21 -12.75 32.37 21.84
N ASP A 22 -12.63 31.24 21.13
CA ASP A 22 -12.92 31.16 19.70
C ASP A 22 -14.43 31.11 19.40
N LEU A 23 -15.25 30.72 20.38
CA LEU A 23 -16.66 30.49 20.16
C LEU A 23 -17.40 31.80 19.86
N PRO A 24 -18.38 31.78 18.93
CA PRO A 24 -19.23 32.93 18.69
C PRO A 24 -19.91 33.38 19.99
N GLN A 25 -19.78 34.67 20.30
CA GLN A 25 -20.49 35.30 21.40
C GLN A 25 -21.77 35.94 20.90
N THR A 26 -22.85 35.73 21.64
CA THR A 26 -24.11 36.47 21.50
C THR A 26 -24.21 37.48 22.66
N ARG A 27 -25.23 38.35 22.64
CA ARG A 27 -25.48 39.31 23.75
C ARG A 27 -25.66 38.62 25.11
N SER A 28 -26.04 37.34 25.13
CA SER A 28 -26.24 36.52 26.32
C SER A 28 -25.14 35.47 26.53
N GLY A 29 -23.96 35.67 25.93
CA GLY A 29 -22.83 34.74 25.99
C GLY A 29 -22.84 33.71 24.85
N HIS A 30 -22.19 32.57 25.05
CA HIS A 30 -22.14 31.51 24.03
C HIS A 30 -23.50 30.80 23.88
N PHE A 31 -23.95 30.62 22.64
CA PHE A 31 -25.22 29.94 22.38
C PHE A 31 -25.17 28.46 22.78
N TYR A 32 -24.07 27.79 22.46
CA TYR A 32 -23.80 26.40 22.81
C TYR A 32 -22.61 26.31 23.79
N PRO A 33 -22.59 25.31 24.70
CA PRO A 33 -21.44 25.07 25.58
C PRO A 33 -20.22 24.62 24.77
N PHE A 34 -19.03 24.86 25.32
CA PHE A 34 -17.76 24.59 24.64
C PHE A 34 -17.61 23.13 24.21
N GLU A 35 -17.95 22.20 25.10
CA GLU A 35 -17.84 20.76 24.89
C GLU A 35 -18.70 20.30 23.70
N LEU A 36 -19.92 20.86 23.55
CA LEU A 36 -20.77 20.60 22.38
C LEU A 36 -20.09 21.10 21.11
N VAL A 37 -19.60 22.35 21.11
CA VAL A 37 -18.98 22.95 19.92
C VAL A 37 -17.72 22.17 19.51
N ARG A 38 -16.90 21.77 20.49
CA ARG A 38 -15.71 20.95 20.27
C ARG A 38 -16.08 19.57 19.70
N ALA A 39 -17.07 18.89 20.27
CA ALA A 39 -17.53 17.59 19.79
C ALA A 39 -18.08 17.65 18.35
N VAL A 40 -18.90 18.66 18.02
CA VAL A 40 -19.40 18.87 16.64
C VAL A 40 -18.24 19.14 15.68
N THR A 41 -17.28 19.97 16.10
CA THR A 41 -16.10 20.33 15.31
C THR A 41 -15.26 19.11 14.97
N LEU A 42 -14.88 18.31 15.97
CA LEU A 42 -14.08 17.11 15.74
C LEU A 42 -14.87 16.04 15.00
N THR A 43 -16.19 15.96 15.20
CA THR A 43 -17.02 15.04 14.39
C THR A 43 -16.93 15.42 12.92
N TRP A 44 -17.04 16.71 12.59
CA TRP A 44 -16.92 17.17 11.22
C TRP A 44 -15.52 16.92 10.61
N LEU A 45 -14.46 17.16 11.37
CA LEU A 45 -13.07 17.06 10.90
C LEU A 45 -12.57 15.62 10.75
N PHE A 46 -13.03 14.68 11.59
CA PHE A 46 -12.43 13.34 11.68
C PHE A 46 -13.36 12.20 11.25
N SER A 47 -14.67 12.43 11.15
CA SER A 47 -15.61 11.36 10.83
C SER A 47 -15.98 11.28 9.35
N GLY A 48 -15.73 12.30 8.53
CA GLY A 48 -16.20 12.34 7.14
C GLY A 48 -17.73 12.18 6.98
N GLN A 49 -18.52 12.45 8.02
CA GLN A 49 -19.99 12.38 7.98
C GLN A 49 -20.60 13.63 7.31
N ARG A 50 -21.78 13.45 6.70
CA ARG A 50 -22.58 14.58 6.19
C ARG A 50 -23.18 15.37 7.35
N SER A 51 -23.42 16.66 7.18
CA SER A 51 -24.00 17.50 8.25
C SER A 51 -25.33 16.98 8.81
N ASN A 52 -26.17 16.39 7.97
CA ASN A 52 -27.43 15.78 8.40
C ASN A 52 -27.23 14.47 9.18
N GLU A 53 -26.20 13.69 8.85
CA GLU A 53 -25.78 12.49 9.59
C GLU A 53 -25.26 12.91 10.97
N ILE A 54 -24.38 13.91 11.04
CA ILE A 54 -23.86 14.50 12.28
C ILE A 54 -25.01 14.95 13.19
N SER A 55 -25.94 15.75 12.67
CA SER A 55 -27.08 16.27 13.47
C SER A 55 -28.04 15.19 14.00
N ARG A 56 -27.92 13.95 13.50
CA ARG A 56 -28.77 12.81 13.86
C ARG A 56 -28.04 11.73 14.66
N LEU A 57 -26.77 11.93 15.00
CA LEU A 57 -26.06 11.03 15.90
C LEU A 57 -26.82 10.91 17.22
N ARG A 58 -26.95 9.67 17.70
CA ARG A 58 -27.68 9.34 18.93
C ARG A 58 -26.76 9.43 20.14
N LEU A 59 -27.32 9.69 21.32
CA LEU A 59 -26.58 9.53 22.57
C LEU A 59 -26.07 8.08 22.67
N GLY A 60 -24.83 7.90 23.11
CA GLY A 60 -24.17 6.58 23.14
C GLY A 60 -23.75 6.06 21.77
N CYS A 61 -23.59 6.92 20.75
CA CYS A 61 -23.18 6.50 19.40
C CYS A 61 -21.70 6.09 19.27
N ILE A 62 -20.95 6.01 20.36
CA ILE A 62 -19.54 5.59 20.34
C ILE A 62 -19.32 4.35 21.19
N ARG A 63 -18.38 3.50 20.75
CA ARG A 63 -17.93 2.30 21.46
C ARG A 63 -16.43 2.20 21.36
N TRP A 64 -15.77 1.96 22.49
CA TRP A 64 -14.32 1.84 22.56
C TRP A 64 -13.89 0.37 22.47
N GLN A 65 -12.85 0.10 21.69
CA GLN A 65 -12.27 -1.24 21.52
C GLN A 65 -10.75 -1.24 21.59
N HIS A 66 -10.17 -2.35 22.03
CA HIS A 66 -8.74 -2.67 21.94
C HIS A 66 -8.59 -4.15 21.58
N ASP A 67 -7.82 -4.49 20.54
CA ASP A 67 -7.68 -5.86 20.02
C ASP A 67 -9.02 -6.59 19.80
N GLY A 68 -10.04 -5.86 19.33
CA GLY A 68 -11.39 -6.40 19.09
C GLY A 68 -12.25 -6.57 20.35
N ASN A 69 -11.70 -6.32 21.54
CA ASN A 69 -12.44 -6.38 22.81
C ASN A 69 -12.96 -4.99 23.21
N SER A 70 -14.19 -4.94 23.72
CA SER A 70 -14.76 -3.70 24.25
C SER A 70 -14.01 -3.23 25.50
N ILE A 71 -13.67 -1.95 25.55
CA ILE A 71 -13.05 -1.31 26.71
C ILE A 71 -13.91 -0.13 27.19
N ALA A 72 -13.73 0.29 28.44
CA ALA A 72 -14.29 1.55 28.91
C ALA A 72 -13.52 2.74 28.32
N GLY A 73 -14.20 3.83 28.01
CA GLY A 73 -13.58 5.02 27.39
C GLY A 73 -12.56 5.74 28.28
N ASP A 74 -12.64 5.52 29.60
CA ASP A 74 -11.74 6.04 30.63
C ASP A 74 -10.71 5.00 31.13
N SER A 75 -10.59 3.85 30.44
CA SER A 75 -9.67 2.79 30.84
C SER A 75 -8.22 3.28 30.81
N GLN A 76 -7.59 3.38 31.99
CA GLN A 76 -6.16 3.69 32.12
C GLN A 76 -5.24 2.52 31.71
N GLN A 77 -5.82 1.35 31.41
CA GLN A 77 -5.08 0.13 31.09
C GLN A 77 -4.63 0.05 29.63
N VAL A 78 -5.19 0.89 28.75
CA VAL A 78 -4.88 0.93 27.32
C VAL A 78 -4.37 2.32 26.97
N LEU A 79 -3.22 2.40 26.29
CA LEU A 79 -2.74 3.70 25.79
C LEU A 79 -3.73 4.22 24.75
N ALA A 80 -4.04 5.52 24.78
CA ALA A 80 -5.00 6.15 23.86
C ALA A 80 -4.69 5.91 22.37
N ARG A 81 -3.42 5.63 22.03
CA ARG A 81 -2.98 5.30 20.67
C ARG A 81 -3.36 3.90 20.20
N ASP A 82 -3.60 2.98 21.13
CA ASP A 82 -3.89 1.57 20.85
C ASP A 82 -5.41 1.29 20.88
N ALA A 83 -6.21 2.23 21.40
CA ALA A 83 -7.66 2.15 21.39
C ALA A 83 -8.26 2.57 20.04
N VAL A 84 -9.26 1.83 19.56
CA VAL A 84 -10.08 2.18 18.40
C VAL A 84 -11.44 2.69 18.90
N CYS A 85 -11.83 3.89 18.48
CA CYS A 85 -13.19 4.39 18.68
C CYS A 85 -14.06 4.00 17.50
N LEU A 86 -15.13 3.26 17.76
CA LEU A 86 -16.19 2.98 16.79
C LEU A 86 -17.30 4.02 16.90
N LEU A 87 -17.77 4.53 15.76
CA LEU A 87 -18.91 5.43 15.64
C LEU A 87 -20.08 4.72 14.97
N ASP A 88 -21.22 4.69 15.65
CA ASP A 88 -22.50 4.18 15.16
C ASP A 88 -23.26 5.28 14.40
N VAL A 89 -23.34 5.10 13.09
CA VAL A 89 -23.91 6.07 12.15
C VAL A 89 -25.37 5.70 11.87
N PRO A 90 -26.33 6.61 12.08
CA PRO A 90 -27.74 6.33 11.82
C PRO A 90 -28.01 6.17 10.32
N THR A 91 -29.16 5.59 10.00
CA THR A 91 -29.60 5.42 8.60
C THR A 91 -29.54 6.75 7.81
N HIS A 92 -29.05 6.71 6.58
CA HIS A 92 -28.84 7.89 5.72
C HIS A 92 -29.42 7.70 4.31
N LYS A 93 -29.44 8.78 3.50
CA LYS A 93 -30.20 8.88 2.23
C LYS A 93 -30.17 7.59 1.38
N THR A 94 -29.02 6.94 1.30
CA THR A 94 -28.73 5.83 0.40
C THR A 94 -28.41 4.51 1.11
N GLY A 95 -28.49 4.43 2.44
CA GLY A 95 -28.02 3.26 3.17
C GLY A 95 -28.68 3.01 4.52
N ILE A 96 -28.31 1.88 5.10
CA ILE A 96 -28.70 1.44 6.44
C ILE A 96 -27.75 2.04 7.48
N ALA A 97 -28.12 1.92 8.76
CA ALA A 97 -27.21 2.24 9.85
C ALA A 97 -25.97 1.34 9.77
N PHE A 98 -24.81 1.88 10.13
CA PHE A 98 -23.56 1.16 10.08
C PHE A 98 -22.59 1.69 11.13
N THR A 99 -21.59 0.88 11.48
CA THR A 99 -20.53 1.26 12.41
C THR A 99 -19.24 1.43 11.64
N LYS A 100 -18.40 2.38 12.08
CA LYS A 100 -17.07 2.56 11.49
C LYS A 100 -16.03 3.02 12.51
N PRO A 101 -14.74 2.72 12.30
CA PRO A 101 -13.68 3.29 13.10
C PRO A 101 -13.52 4.78 12.81
N VAL A 102 -13.21 5.54 13.86
CA VAL A 102 -12.85 6.95 13.83
C VAL A 102 -11.66 7.19 14.76
N ASP A 103 -11.02 8.35 14.60
CA ASP A 103 -9.91 8.75 15.47
C ASP A 103 -10.35 8.82 16.95
N PRO A 104 -9.57 8.27 17.90
CA PRO A 104 -9.86 8.36 19.34
C PRO A 104 -10.15 9.78 19.85
N ILE A 105 -9.53 10.82 19.27
CA ILE A 105 -9.74 12.20 19.72
C ILE A 105 -11.19 12.65 19.52
N LEU A 106 -11.86 12.11 18.49
CA LEU A 106 -13.28 12.33 18.27
C LEU A 106 -14.10 11.65 19.38
N GLY A 107 -13.79 10.39 19.69
CA GLY A 107 -14.45 9.65 20.77
C GLY A 107 -14.38 10.39 22.10
N GLN A 108 -13.19 10.86 22.48
CA GLN A 108 -12.95 11.61 23.72
C GLN A 108 -13.78 12.90 23.78
N ALA A 109 -13.89 13.63 22.66
CA ALA A 109 -14.68 14.85 22.61
C ALA A 109 -16.19 14.57 22.69
N ILE A 110 -16.66 13.46 22.12
CA ILE A 110 -18.04 13.00 22.27
C ILE A 110 -18.29 12.65 23.74
N ASP A 111 -17.43 11.86 24.38
CA ASP A 111 -17.57 11.50 25.80
C ASP A 111 -17.58 12.72 26.71
N ALA A 112 -16.68 13.68 26.50
CA ALA A 112 -16.64 14.94 27.25
C ALA A 112 -17.96 15.72 27.13
N TRP A 113 -18.54 15.78 25.93
CA TRP A 113 -19.85 16.39 25.75
C TRP A 113 -20.96 15.58 26.43
N GLN A 114 -20.97 14.25 26.30
CA GLN A 114 -21.98 13.39 26.94
C GLN A 114 -21.99 13.55 28.46
N ALA A 115 -20.82 13.71 29.08
CA ALA A 115 -20.67 13.84 30.53
C ALA A 115 -21.33 15.12 31.10
N VAL A 116 -21.34 16.21 30.32
CA VAL A 116 -21.91 17.51 30.77
C VAL A 116 -23.23 17.85 30.07
N ARG A 117 -23.71 16.98 29.17
CA ARG A 117 -24.94 17.19 28.42
C ARG A 117 -26.13 17.07 29.38
N PRO A 118 -27.01 18.08 29.46
CA PRO A 118 -28.19 18.01 30.32
C PRO A 118 -29.21 17.00 29.80
N ASP A 119 -29.96 16.40 30.73
CA ASP A 119 -31.14 15.62 30.41
C ASP A 119 -32.17 16.48 29.67
N GLN A 120 -32.74 15.91 28.61
CA GLN A 120 -33.71 16.60 27.77
C GLN A 120 -34.60 15.61 27.01
N PRO A 121 -35.78 16.04 26.53
CA PRO A 121 -36.72 15.15 25.87
C PRO A 121 -36.15 14.46 24.63
N LYS A 122 -36.73 13.28 24.32
CA LYS A 122 -36.46 12.56 23.08
C LYS A 122 -36.99 13.34 21.88
N PHE A 123 -36.33 13.17 20.73
CA PHE A 123 -36.73 13.75 19.46
C PHE A 123 -37.16 12.65 18.51
N THR A 124 -38.18 12.92 17.70
CA THR A 124 -38.54 12.02 16.60
C THR A 124 -37.53 12.14 15.47
N ASP A 125 -36.83 11.05 15.18
CA ASP A 125 -35.97 10.94 14.01
C ASP A 125 -36.84 10.97 12.75
N ARG A 126 -36.73 12.04 11.97
CA ARG A 126 -37.53 12.23 10.74
C ARG A 126 -37.36 11.11 9.71
N ARG A 127 -36.30 10.31 9.80
CA ARG A 127 -36.02 9.26 8.82
C ARG A 127 -36.56 7.90 9.22
N THR A 128 -36.54 7.58 10.51
CA THR A 128 -36.97 6.28 11.04
C THR A 128 -38.30 6.35 11.77
N GLY A 129 -38.75 7.54 12.18
CA GLY A 129 -39.93 7.72 13.02
C GLY A 129 -39.68 7.41 14.50
N GLU A 130 -38.49 6.93 14.87
CA GLU A 130 -38.18 6.54 16.24
C GLU A 130 -37.97 7.75 17.15
N ASN A 131 -38.38 7.61 18.41
CA ASN A 131 -38.07 8.59 19.45
C ASN A 131 -36.70 8.31 20.05
N VAL A 132 -35.74 9.20 19.79
CA VAL A 132 -34.32 9.00 20.10
C VAL A 132 -33.76 10.16 20.90
N GLU A 133 -32.73 9.88 21.68
CA GLU A 133 -31.93 10.90 22.32
C GLU A 133 -30.84 11.33 21.35
N LEU A 134 -30.87 12.58 20.89
CA LEU A 134 -29.85 13.12 19.99
C LEU A 134 -28.62 13.53 20.78
N LEU A 135 -27.43 13.16 20.29
CA LEU A 135 -26.15 13.56 20.86
C LEU A 135 -26.04 15.09 20.85
N PHE A 136 -26.21 15.71 19.68
CA PHE A 136 -26.09 17.16 19.49
C PHE A 136 -27.43 17.86 19.66
N ALA A 137 -27.85 17.97 20.90
CA ALA A 137 -28.99 18.77 21.32
C ALA A 137 -28.69 19.43 22.67
N VAL A 138 -29.22 20.62 22.90
CA VAL A 138 -29.20 21.27 24.22
C VAL A 138 -30.40 22.20 24.33
N ARG A 139 -30.92 22.42 25.54
CA ARG A 139 -32.12 23.24 25.78
C ARG A 139 -33.33 22.76 24.96
N ALA A 140 -33.50 21.43 24.85
CA ALA A 140 -34.54 20.78 24.05
C ALA A 140 -34.55 21.20 22.57
N ARG A 141 -33.39 21.62 22.04
CA ARG A 141 -33.22 21.97 20.62
C ARG A 141 -32.06 21.18 20.04
N ARG A 142 -32.30 20.56 18.89
CA ARG A 142 -31.24 19.94 18.08
C ARG A 142 -30.33 21.02 17.48
N VAL A 143 -29.06 20.68 17.28
CA VAL A 143 -28.14 21.50 16.49
C VAL A 143 -28.61 21.55 15.04
N SER A 144 -28.61 22.76 14.44
CA SER A 144 -29.01 22.94 13.04
C SER A 144 -28.03 22.26 12.09
N THR A 145 -28.54 21.69 10.99
CA THR A 145 -27.69 21.15 9.90
C THR A 145 -26.86 22.24 9.21
N SER A 146 -27.28 23.50 9.29
CA SER A 146 -26.53 24.65 8.78
C SER A 146 -25.44 25.13 9.73
N TYR A 147 -25.42 24.70 10.99
CA TYR A 147 -24.48 25.19 12.01
C TYR A 147 -23.02 24.98 11.61
N ILE A 148 -22.71 23.85 10.97
CA ILE A 148 -21.35 23.55 10.51
C ILE A 148 -20.91 24.57 9.45
N ASN A 149 -21.73 24.79 8.42
CA ASN A 149 -21.37 25.69 7.33
C ASN A 149 -21.41 27.17 7.74
N ASN A 150 -22.35 27.56 8.59
CA ASN A 150 -22.59 28.97 8.90
C ASN A 150 -21.80 29.44 10.13
N THR A 151 -21.30 28.52 10.96
CA THR A 151 -20.67 28.87 12.23
C THR A 151 -19.34 28.16 12.43
N ILE A 152 -19.30 26.83 12.40
CA ILE A 152 -18.07 26.07 12.69
C ILE A 152 -16.99 26.36 11.64
N ILE A 153 -17.32 26.28 10.35
CA ILE A 153 -16.36 26.53 9.27
C ILE A 153 -15.78 27.96 9.37
N PRO A 154 -16.58 29.04 9.40
CA PRO A 154 -16.04 30.39 9.55
C PRO A 154 -15.22 30.60 10.83
N MET A 155 -15.64 30.01 11.95
CA MET A 155 -14.90 30.06 13.22
C MET A 155 -13.51 29.45 13.07
N LEU A 156 -13.42 28.25 12.48
CA LEU A 156 -12.15 27.58 12.27
C LEU A 156 -11.27 28.29 11.25
N CYS A 157 -11.86 28.83 10.18
CA CYS A 157 -11.11 29.60 9.18
C CYS A 157 -10.45 30.84 9.84
N ARG A 158 -11.20 31.58 10.68
CA ARG A 158 -10.65 32.71 11.44
C ARG A 158 -9.50 32.27 12.36
N LYS A 159 -9.69 31.21 13.14
CA LYS A 159 -8.66 30.69 14.05
C LYS A 159 -7.41 30.21 13.31
N ALA A 160 -7.60 29.57 12.16
CA ALA A 160 -6.53 29.06 11.30
C ALA A 160 -5.82 30.17 10.49
N GLY A 161 -6.35 31.40 10.47
CA GLY A 161 -5.83 32.48 9.62
C GLY A 161 -5.97 32.15 8.12
N VAL A 162 -7.01 31.42 7.71
CA VAL A 162 -7.28 31.07 6.31
C VAL A 162 -8.60 31.67 5.84
N PRO A 163 -8.77 31.94 4.54
CA PRO A 163 -10.06 32.36 4.00
C PRO A 163 -11.12 31.24 4.11
N ASP A 164 -12.39 31.62 4.05
CA ASP A 164 -13.53 30.70 4.04
C ASP A 164 -13.78 30.03 2.67
N ALA A 165 -12.94 30.36 1.68
CA ALA A 165 -12.86 29.75 0.37
C ALA A 165 -11.40 29.44 0.01
N ASP A 166 -11.18 28.37 -0.76
CA ASP A 166 -9.90 28.09 -1.39
C ASP A 166 -10.01 28.23 -2.91
N VAL A 167 -8.97 27.86 -3.64
CA VAL A 167 -8.93 27.92 -5.12
C VAL A 167 -10.06 27.13 -5.82
N ARG A 168 -10.77 26.27 -5.09
CA ARG A 168 -11.89 25.45 -5.59
C ARG A 168 -13.25 25.96 -5.09
N GLY A 169 -13.30 27.14 -4.48
CA GLY A 169 -14.49 27.81 -3.98
C GLY A 169 -14.68 27.68 -2.47
N ASN A 170 -15.90 27.95 -2.00
CA ASN A 170 -16.21 27.99 -0.57
C ASN A 170 -15.91 26.65 0.11
N ILE A 171 -15.39 26.72 1.33
CA ILE A 171 -15.22 25.56 2.21
C ILE A 171 -16.61 25.18 2.72
N THR A 172 -17.01 23.93 2.51
CA THR A 172 -18.31 23.42 2.93
C THR A 172 -18.18 22.08 3.62
N SER A 173 -19.22 21.70 4.35
CA SER A 173 -19.24 20.43 5.07
C SER A 173 -19.10 19.21 4.16
N HIS A 174 -19.63 19.29 2.94
CA HIS A 174 -19.44 18.24 1.93
C HIS A 174 -17.97 18.14 1.51
N ARG A 175 -17.27 19.26 1.35
CA ARG A 175 -15.88 19.25 0.88
C ARG A 175 -14.94 18.59 1.88
N ALA A 176 -15.17 18.76 3.18
CA ALA A 176 -14.44 18.03 4.23
C ALA A 176 -14.54 16.51 4.07
N ARG A 177 -15.76 15.97 3.87
CA ARG A 177 -15.96 14.55 3.59
C ARG A 177 -15.17 14.10 2.36
N SER A 178 -15.17 14.91 1.30
CA SER A 178 -14.39 14.61 0.09
C SER A 178 -12.88 14.62 0.36
N THR A 179 -12.38 15.55 1.17
CA THR A 179 -10.96 15.60 1.56
C THR A 179 -10.55 14.33 2.30
N ILE A 180 -11.28 13.97 3.36
CA ILE A 180 -10.97 12.80 4.19
C ILE A 180 -11.01 11.51 3.36
N ALA A 181 -12.05 11.35 2.52
CA ALA A 181 -12.17 10.18 1.66
C ALA A 181 -10.99 10.05 0.68
N SER A 182 -10.57 11.15 0.06
CA SER A 182 -9.42 11.16 -0.82
C SER A 182 -8.10 10.93 -0.06
N GLN A 183 -7.94 11.44 1.16
CA GLN A 183 -6.75 11.21 1.97
C GLN A 183 -6.62 9.74 2.41
N LEU A 184 -7.73 9.11 2.85
CA LEU A 184 -7.74 7.69 3.21
C LEU A 184 -7.41 6.77 2.02
N TYR A 185 -7.86 7.14 0.81
CA TYR A 185 -7.55 6.38 -0.40
C TYR A 185 -6.11 6.56 -0.88
N ASN A 186 -5.50 7.72 -0.65
CA ASN A 186 -4.15 8.06 -1.12
C ASN A 186 -3.09 7.99 0.00
N ALA A 187 -3.42 7.42 1.15
CA ALA A 187 -2.48 7.24 2.25
C ALA A 187 -1.33 6.30 1.83
N LYS A 188 -0.24 6.32 2.60
CA LYS A 188 0.90 5.40 2.39
C LYS A 188 0.45 3.94 2.41
N GLU A 189 -0.44 3.63 3.35
CA GLU A 189 -1.16 2.37 3.48
C GLU A 189 -2.65 2.67 3.24
N PRO A 190 -3.09 2.65 1.98
CA PRO A 190 -4.41 3.15 1.61
C PRO A 190 -5.51 2.14 1.95
N MET A 191 -6.70 2.67 2.29
CA MET A 191 -7.91 1.84 2.24
C MET A 191 -8.19 1.44 0.79
N THR A 192 -8.52 0.17 0.57
CA THR A 192 -9.06 -0.30 -0.70
C THR A 192 -10.38 0.42 -1.01
N LEU A 193 -10.80 0.38 -2.28
CA LEU A 193 -12.06 0.99 -2.70
C LEU A 193 -13.27 0.48 -1.90
N PHE A 194 -13.28 -0.81 -1.54
CA PHE A 194 -14.37 -1.45 -0.80
C PHE A 194 -14.35 -1.12 0.69
N GLU A 195 -13.17 -1.02 1.31
CA GLU A 195 -13.04 -0.56 2.69
C GLU A 195 -13.48 0.90 2.82
N LEU A 196 -13.07 1.76 1.88
CA LEU A 196 -13.50 3.15 1.85
C LEU A 196 -15.01 3.26 1.58
N GLN A 197 -15.57 2.40 0.72
CA GLN A 197 -17.02 2.32 0.50
C GLN A 197 -17.76 2.00 1.80
N ALA A 198 -17.29 1.01 2.56
CA ALA A 198 -17.87 0.63 3.85
C ALA A 198 -17.75 1.78 4.87
N TRP A 199 -16.58 2.40 4.97
CA TRP A 199 -16.34 3.53 5.88
C TRP A 199 -17.20 4.77 5.56
N LEU A 200 -17.49 5.01 4.28
CA LEU A 200 -18.40 6.07 3.84
C LEU A 200 -19.88 5.69 3.93
N GLY A 201 -20.22 4.42 4.12
CA GLY A 201 -21.59 3.92 4.08
C GLY A 201 -22.22 4.01 2.68
N HIS A 202 -21.43 3.87 1.62
CA HIS A 202 -21.94 3.90 0.25
C HIS A 202 -22.53 2.55 -0.15
N ARG A 203 -23.74 2.57 -0.73
CA ARG A 203 -24.38 1.34 -1.23
C ARG A 203 -23.67 0.75 -2.46
N SER A 204 -23.05 1.60 -3.28
CA SER A 204 -22.38 1.16 -4.51
C SER A 204 -20.98 1.77 -4.63
N PRO A 205 -20.01 1.02 -5.17
CA PRO A 205 -18.62 1.46 -5.31
C PRO A 205 -18.47 2.64 -6.28
N GLN A 206 -19.38 2.78 -7.25
CA GLN A 206 -19.38 3.90 -8.22
C GLN A 206 -19.41 5.27 -7.54
N SER A 207 -20.12 5.39 -6.40
CA SER A 207 -20.15 6.64 -5.63
C SER A 207 -18.82 6.93 -4.91
N THR A 208 -18.05 5.88 -4.60
CA THR A 208 -16.74 5.98 -3.95
C THR A 208 -15.63 6.26 -4.96
N GLN A 209 -15.76 5.78 -6.20
CA GLN A 209 -14.78 6.00 -7.28
C GLN A 209 -14.46 7.48 -7.53
N TYR A 210 -15.40 8.40 -7.27
CA TYR A 210 -15.16 9.85 -7.36
C TYR A 210 -14.03 10.36 -6.44
N TYR A 211 -13.68 9.61 -5.39
CA TYR A 211 -12.56 9.93 -4.49
C TYR A 211 -11.25 9.21 -4.85
N ALA A 212 -11.34 8.19 -5.72
CA ALA A 212 -10.28 7.24 -6.03
C ALA A 212 -9.54 7.60 -7.32
N LYS A 213 -8.89 8.77 -7.36
CA LYS A 213 -8.03 9.13 -8.49
C LYS A 213 -6.69 8.40 -8.35
N ILE A 214 -6.52 7.34 -9.15
CA ILE A 214 -5.25 6.61 -9.23
C ILE A 214 -4.23 7.48 -9.97
N THR A 215 -3.11 7.78 -9.31
CA THR A 215 -1.99 8.45 -9.98
C THR A 215 -1.16 7.44 -10.77
N PRO A 216 -0.43 7.84 -11.84
CA PRO A 216 0.47 6.94 -12.55
C PRO A 216 1.46 6.23 -11.62
N ASN A 217 2.02 6.94 -10.63
CA ASN A 217 2.94 6.36 -9.66
C ASN A 217 2.29 5.29 -8.78
N THR A 218 1.06 5.53 -8.32
CA THR A 218 0.29 4.55 -7.54
C THR A 218 -0.01 3.30 -8.38
N LEU A 219 -0.35 3.49 -9.66
CA LEU A 219 -0.61 2.38 -10.58
C LEU A 219 0.66 1.58 -10.85
N SER A 220 1.79 2.24 -11.12
CA SER A 220 3.08 1.59 -11.34
C SER A 220 3.52 0.79 -10.11
N LYS A 221 3.42 1.37 -8.90
CA LYS A 221 3.73 0.67 -7.65
C LYS A 221 2.83 -0.56 -7.47
N ALA A 222 1.51 -0.41 -7.61
CA ALA A 222 0.57 -1.52 -7.47
C ALA A 222 0.81 -2.61 -8.52
N TYR A 223 1.17 -2.23 -9.75
CA TYR A 223 1.51 -3.14 -10.83
C TYR A 223 2.78 -3.94 -10.55
N SER A 224 3.83 -3.29 -10.02
CA SER A 224 5.07 -3.94 -9.59
C SER A 224 4.84 -4.87 -8.40
N GLU A 225 4.14 -4.41 -7.35
CA GLU A 225 3.83 -5.19 -6.14
C GLU A 225 2.91 -6.39 -6.40
N ALA A 226 2.05 -6.33 -7.42
CA ALA A 226 1.24 -7.47 -7.83
C ALA A 226 2.11 -8.68 -8.23
N GLY A 227 3.40 -8.47 -8.51
CA GLY A 227 4.35 -9.53 -8.79
C GLY A 227 3.98 -10.37 -10.00
N TYR A 228 3.17 -9.81 -10.92
CA TYR A 228 2.65 -10.53 -12.09
C TYR A 228 3.80 -11.03 -12.96
N PHE A 229 4.84 -10.22 -13.15
CA PHE A 229 6.03 -10.65 -13.86
C PHE A 229 6.87 -11.64 -13.03
N GLU A 230 7.11 -11.40 -11.74
CA GLU A 230 7.92 -12.31 -10.93
C GLU A 230 7.32 -13.72 -10.81
N ARG A 231 5.99 -13.86 -10.71
CA ARG A 231 5.31 -15.16 -10.65
C ARG A 231 5.36 -15.93 -11.97
N ASN A 232 5.30 -15.22 -13.10
CA ASN A 232 5.29 -15.84 -14.43
C ASN A 232 6.69 -15.99 -15.04
N VAL A 233 7.69 -15.21 -14.60
CA VAL A 233 9.09 -15.28 -15.07
C VAL A 233 9.91 -16.28 -14.25
N ARG A 234 9.49 -16.63 -13.03
CA ARG A 234 10.04 -17.80 -12.31
C ARG A 234 9.83 -19.13 -13.03
N THR A 235 9.06 -19.16 -14.11
CA THR A 235 8.88 -20.37 -14.93
C THR A 235 10.11 -20.69 -15.78
N ILE A 236 11.10 -19.81 -15.88
CA ILE A 236 12.53 -20.06 -16.18
C ILE A 236 13.17 -18.66 -16.28
N GLU A 237 14.04 -18.27 -15.34
CA GLU A 237 14.95 -17.15 -15.60
C GLU A 237 16.06 -17.65 -16.54
N VAL A 238 15.92 -17.37 -17.84
CA VAL A 238 17.04 -17.50 -18.79
C VAL A 238 17.88 -16.23 -18.69
N LEU A 239 19.11 -16.34 -18.21
CA LEU A 239 20.11 -15.31 -18.46
C LEU A 239 20.52 -15.42 -19.93
N VAL A 240 20.18 -14.39 -20.71
CA VAL A 240 20.47 -14.30 -22.15
C VAL A 240 21.75 -13.49 -22.34
N ASP A 241 22.80 -14.10 -22.88
CA ASP A 241 24.01 -13.39 -23.28
C ASP A 241 23.77 -12.66 -24.62
N ARG A 242 23.30 -11.42 -24.53
CA ARG A 242 22.95 -10.60 -25.69
C ARG A 242 24.12 -10.32 -26.62
N ASP A 243 25.36 -10.32 -26.15
CA ASP A 243 26.53 -10.07 -27.00
C ASP A 243 26.84 -11.29 -27.85
N ALA A 244 26.66 -12.50 -27.32
CA ALA A 244 26.74 -13.72 -28.11
C ALA A 244 25.67 -13.74 -29.21
N VAL A 245 24.47 -13.21 -28.94
CA VAL A 245 23.40 -13.08 -29.95
C VAL A 245 23.70 -12.00 -30.98
N ALA A 246 24.12 -10.81 -30.55
CA ALA A 246 24.34 -9.65 -31.42
C ALA A 246 25.61 -9.78 -32.28
N SER A 247 26.65 -10.44 -31.78
CA SER A 247 27.91 -10.69 -32.52
C SER A 247 27.82 -11.86 -33.50
N GLY A 248 26.69 -12.59 -33.53
CA GLY A 248 26.52 -13.81 -34.33
C GLY A 248 27.22 -15.05 -33.76
N ALA A 249 27.90 -14.94 -32.60
CA ALA A 249 28.57 -16.06 -31.96
C ALA A 249 27.61 -17.18 -31.51
N ALA A 250 26.34 -16.85 -31.26
CA ALA A 250 25.26 -17.81 -31.03
C ALA A 250 25.05 -18.75 -32.24
N ALA A 251 25.26 -18.28 -33.47
CA ALA A 251 25.18 -19.10 -34.69
C ALA A 251 26.38 -20.06 -34.84
N THR A 252 27.51 -19.77 -34.18
CA THR A 252 28.70 -20.63 -34.13
C THR A 252 28.70 -21.64 -32.98
N GLY A 253 27.57 -21.78 -32.27
CA GLY A 253 27.38 -22.80 -31.23
C GLY A 253 27.78 -22.38 -29.81
N LYS A 254 28.18 -21.12 -29.58
CA LYS A 254 28.46 -20.64 -28.21
C LYS A 254 27.16 -20.55 -27.40
N PRO A 255 27.15 -21.02 -26.13
CA PRO A 255 25.95 -20.93 -25.30
C PRO A 255 25.58 -19.49 -25.00
N TRP A 256 24.34 -19.12 -25.33
CA TRP A 256 23.80 -17.77 -25.13
C TRP A 256 22.55 -17.77 -24.23
N GLN A 257 21.99 -18.94 -23.92
CA GLN A 257 20.88 -19.12 -22.97
C GLN A 257 21.37 -19.89 -21.75
N HIS A 258 21.25 -19.29 -20.58
CA HIS A 258 21.65 -19.91 -19.31
C HIS A 258 20.43 -20.00 -18.39
N TYR A 259 19.88 -21.20 -18.24
CA TYR A 259 18.69 -21.48 -17.44
C TYR A 259 19.06 -21.59 -15.96
N ASP A 260 18.50 -20.75 -15.09
CA ASP A 260 18.76 -20.83 -13.64
C ASP A 260 18.08 -22.07 -13.02
N LEU A 261 18.87 -22.92 -12.35
CA LEU A 261 18.44 -24.13 -11.65
C LEU A 261 18.43 -23.97 -10.12
N GLY A 262 18.67 -22.76 -9.61
CA GLY A 262 18.85 -22.46 -8.18
C GLY A 262 20.28 -22.68 -7.70
N HIS A 263 20.89 -23.83 -7.99
CA HIS A 263 22.26 -24.20 -7.57
C HIS A 263 23.34 -24.04 -8.66
N GLY A 264 22.94 -23.72 -9.89
CA GLY A 264 23.80 -23.60 -11.06
C GLY A 264 22.99 -23.15 -12.27
N TYR A 265 23.65 -23.00 -13.42
CA TYR A 265 23.04 -22.65 -14.69
C TYR A 265 23.13 -23.82 -15.68
N CYS A 266 22.09 -24.04 -16.48
CA CYS A 266 22.15 -24.95 -17.63
C CYS A 266 22.36 -24.15 -18.92
N THR A 267 23.36 -24.52 -19.71
CA THR A 267 23.71 -23.89 -20.99
C THR A 267 23.06 -24.55 -22.21
N TYR A 268 22.24 -25.59 -21.99
CA TYR A 268 21.60 -26.35 -23.06
C TYR A 268 20.39 -25.60 -23.63
N THR A 269 20.47 -25.21 -24.90
CA THR A 269 19.45 -24.41 -25.61
C THR A 269 18.07 -25.08 -25.64
N PHE A 270 17.99 -26.41 -25.63
CA PHE A 270 16.71 -27.15 -25.59
C PHE A 270 16.38 -27.66 -24.19
N PHE A 271 16.75 -26.91 -23.15
CA PHE A 271 16.47 -27.27 -21.76
C PHE A 271 15.00 -27.67 -21.55
N GLU A 272 14.05 -27.02 -22.24
CA GLU A 272 12.62 -27.33 -22.25
C GLU A 272 12.26 -28.79 -22.57
N GLN A 273 13.11 -29.49 -23.31
CA GLN A 273 12.92 -30.87 -23.77
C GLN A 273 13.80 -31.87 -23.03
N CYS A 274 14.64 -31.42 -22.09
CA CYS A 274 15.58 -32.28 -21.37
C CYS A 274 14.83 -33.25 -20.42
N GLN A 275 15.00 -34.55 -20.61
CA GLN A 275 14.38 -35.57 -19.74
C GLN A 275 15.01 -35.67 -18.33
N HIS A 276 16.15 -35.02 -18.12
CA HIS A 276 16.92 -35.06 -16.86
C HIS A 276 16.81 -33.77 -16.03
N ARG A 277 15.70 -33.03 -16.15
CA ARG A 277 15.43 -31.69 -15.59
C ARG A 277 15.59 -31.50 -14.08
N MET A 278 16.02 -32.50 -13.32
CA MET A 278 16.23 -32.43 -11.87
C MET A 278 17.57 -33.06 -11.43
N ALA A 279 18.44 -33.42 -12.38
CA ALA A 279 19.72 -34.10 -12.12
C ALA A 279 20.89 -33.44 -12.86
N CYS A 280 20.82 -32.12 -13.07
CA CYS A 280 21.74 -31.39 -13.95
C CYS A 280 23.18 -31.28 -13.42
N ALA A 281 23.43 -31.40 -12.11
CA ALA A 281 24.74 -31.11 -11.50
C ALA A 281 25.92 -31.99 -12.01
N ARG A 282 25.65 -33.06 -12.76
CA ARG A 282 26.65 -33.95 -13.38
C ARG A 282 26.63 -33.93 -14.91
N CYS A 283 25.87 -33.03 -15.51
CA CYS A 283 25.72 -32.89 -16.95
C CYS A 283 26.77 -31.90 -17.48
N ASP A 284 27.31 -32.17 -18.67
CA ASP A 284 28.35 -31.31 -19.28
C ASP A 284 27.85 -29.88 -19.56
N PHE A 285 26.54 -29.69 -19.68
CA PHE A 285 25.90 -28.37 -19.84
C PHE A 285 25.67 -27.61 -18.52
N TYR A 286 26.22 -28.08 -17.40
CA TYR A 286 26.02 -27.49 -16.08
C TYR A 286 27.17 -26.56 -15.68
N THR A 287 26.83 -25.33 -15.28
CA THR A 287 27.76 -24.34 -14.74
C THR A 287 27.43 -24.06 -13.27
N PRO A 288 28.28 -24.42 -12.28
CA PRO A 288 28.03 -24.13 -10.86
C PRO A 288 27.96 -22.62 -10.56
N LYS A 289 27.05 -22.19 -9.68
CA LYS A 289 26.92 -20.77 -9.28
C LYS A 289 28.14 -20.21 -8.55
N ASP A 290 28.85 -21.07 -7.81
CA ASP A 290 30.04 -20.68 -7.05
C ASP A 290 31.28 -20.50 -7.95
N SER A 291 31.15 -20.77 -9.25
CA SER A 291 32.21 -20.51 -10.21
C SER A 291 32.35 -19.01 -10.48
N SER A 292 33.58 -18.55 -10.66
CA SER A 292 33.86 -17.16 -11.07
C SER A 292 33.09 -16.77 -12.33
N ARG A 293 32.89 -17.70 -13.27
CA ARG A 293 32.10 -17.48 -14.49
C ARG A 293 30.62 -17.20 -14.20
N ALA A 294 30.00 -17.98 -13.33
CA ALA A 294 28.59 -17.81 -13.00
C ALA A 294 28.31 -16.52 -12.23
N GLN A 295 29.18 -16.14 -11.30
CA GLN A 295 29.08 -14.86 -10.58
C GLN A 295 29.17 -13.65 -11.54
N LEU A 296 30.05 -13.73 -12.55
CA LEU A 296 30.19 -12.67 -13.54
C LEU A 296 29.02 -12.63 -14.53
N LEU A 297 28.44 -13.78 -14.89
CA LEU A 297 27.21 -13.84 -15.70
C LEU A 297 26.00 -13.24 -14.96
N GLU A 298 25.87 -13.51 -13.66
CA GLU A 298 24.81 -12.93 -12.82
C GLU A 298 25.00 -11.41 -12.66
N ALA A 299 26.24 -10.96 -12.43
CA ALA A 299 26.57 -9.53 -12.41
C ALA A 299 26.22 -8.84 -13.73
N LYS A 300 26.51 -9.46 -14.88
CA LYS A 300 26.16 -8.95 -16.22
C LYS A 300 24.65 -8.83 -16.39
N GLY A 301 23.90 -9.87 -16.00
CA GLY A 301 22.43 -9.87 -16.04
C GLY A 301 21.81 -8.79 -15.16
N ASN A 302 22.37 -8.55 -13.97
CA ASN A 302 21.89 -7.52 -13.04
C ASN A 302 22.15 -6.10 -13.56
N LEU A 303 23.33 -5.83 -14.13
CA LEU A 303 23.64 -4.54 -14.77
C LEU A 303 22.71 -4.25 -15.96
N GLN A 304 22.37 -5.27 -16.74
CA GLN A 304 21.42 -5.14 -17.85
C GLN A 304 19.98 -4.91 -17.36
N LYS A 305 19.56 -5.59 -16.28
CA LYS A 305 18.27 -5.33 -15.63
C LYS A 305 18.21 -3.86 -15.17
N MET A 306 19.23 -3.35 -14.49
CA MET A 306 19.31 -1.94 -14.07
C MET A 306 19.17 -0.96 -15.24
N ALA A 307 19.78 -1.25 -16.40
CA ALA A 307 19.70 -0.40 -17.58
C ALA A 307 18.31 -0.39 -18.27
N VAL A 308 17.54 -1.48 -18.16
CA VAL A 308 16.26 -1.65 -18.88
C VAL A 308 15.05 -1.34 -18.01
N SER A 309 15.11 -1.57 -16.69
CA SER A 309 13.94 -1.48 -15.80
C SER A 309 13.92 -0.23 -14.91
N ILE A 310 15.02 0.52 -14.81
CA ILE A 310 15.14 1.72 -13.99
C ILE A 310 15.54 2.89 -14.89
N PRO A 311 14.83 4.04 -14.86
CA PRO A 311 15.29 5.24 -15.56
C PRO A 311 16.56 5.77 -14.88
N LEU A 312 17.71 5.50 -15.51
CA LEU A 312 19.02 5.92 -15.02
C LEU A 312 19.32 7.38 -15.40
N THR A 313 20.05 8.08 -14.54
CA THR A 313 20.70 9.36 -14.88
C THR A 313 21.89 9.12 -15.82
N GLU A 314 22.38 10.18 -16.50
CA GLU A 314 23.51 10.06 -17.45
C GLU A 314 24.76 9.46 -16.79
N ASP A 315 25.06 9.86 -15.54
CA ASP A 315 26.20 9.35 -14.77
C ASP A 315 26.03 7.87 -14.38
N GLU A 316 24.82 7.47 -13.97
CA GLU A 316 24.50 6.07 -13.67
C GLU A 316 24.55 5.20 -14.92
N GLN A 317 24.08 5.72 -16.06
CA GLN A 317 24.15 5.04 -17.35
C GLN A 317 25.59 4.83 -17.79
N ALA A 318 26.45 5.85 -17.66
CA ALA A 318 27.87 5.74 -17.95
C ALA A 318 28.57 4.72 -17.05
N ALA A 319 28.26 4.72 -15.75
CA ALA A 319 28.81 3.75 -14.79
C ALA A 319 28.38 2.31 -15.10
N VAL A 320 27.12 2.10 -15.51
CA VAL A 320 26.61 0.78 -15.91
C VAL A 320 27.28 0.30 -17.20
N THR A 321 27.45 1.16 -18.20
CA THR A 321 28.11 0.81 -19.48
C THR A 321 29.60 0.53 -19.33
N ASP A 322 30.32 1.30 -18.51
CA ASP A 322 31.73 1.03 -18.19
C ASP A 322 31.88 -0.28 -17.40
N GLY A 323 30.98 -0.52 -16.43
CA GLY A 323 30.90 -1.78 -15.70
C GLY A 323 30.67 -2.99 -16.60
N GLN A 324 29.78 -2.88 -17.59
CA GLN A 324 29.57 -3.93 -18.62
C GLN A 324 30.85 -4.18 -19.42
N SER A 325 31.50 -3.12 -19.91
CA SER A 325 32.73 -3.22 -20.71
C SER A 325 33.90 -3.85 -19.94
N ALA A 326 34.05 -3.51 -18.66
CA ALA A 326 35.07 -4.07 -17.79
C ALA A 326 34.82 -5.56 -17.50
N LEU A 327 33.56 -5.95 -17.35
CA LEU A 327 33.12 -7.31 -17.10
C LEU A 327 33.36 -8.22 -18.31
N ASP A 328 33.08 -7.74 -19.52
CA ASP A 328 33.33 -8.48 -20.76
C ASP A 328 34.83 -8.79 -20.94
N ARG A 329 35.71 -7.83 -20.69
CA ARG A 329 37.18 -8.04 -20.73
C ARG A 329 37.66 -9.05 -19.68
N LEU A 330 36.95 -9.22 -18.57
CA LEU A 330 37.28 -10.22 -17.57
C LEU A 330 36.78 -11.62 -18.00
N LEU A 331 35.58 -11.70 -18.56
CA LEU A 331 35.03 -12.94 -19.12
C LEU A 331 35.93 -13.50 -20.22
N ASP A 332 36.42 -12.66 -21.12
CA ASP A 332 37.34 -13.07 -22.19
C ASP A 332 38.65 -13.64 -21.65
N ARG A 333 39.24 -12.99 -20.63
CA ARG A 333 40.49 -13.49 -19.99
C ARG A 333 40.28 -14.82 -19.26
N LEU A 334 39.15 -14.99 -18.59
CA LEU A 334 38.83 -16.20 -17.84
C LEU A 334 38.50 -17.39 -18.75
N ALA A 335 38.04 -17.14 -19.98
CA ALA A 335 37.82 -18.20 -20.96
C ALA A 335 39.10 -18.99 -21.30
N ASP A 336 40.26 -18.34 -21.17
CA ASP A 336 41.59 -18.92 -21.45
C ASP A 336 42.33 -19.36 -20.17
N THR A 337 41.73 -19.19 -18.99
CA THR A 337 42.35 -19.56 -17.69
C THR A 337 41.98 -20.99 -17.30
N PRO A 338 42.95 -21.87 -16.95
CA PRO A 338 42.67 -23.24 -16.53
C PRO A 338 41.77 -23.29 -15.29
N THR A 339 40.76 -24.14 -15.30
CA THR A 339 39.97 -24.43 -14.10
C THR A 339 40.83 -25.23 -13.10
N PRO A 340 40.45 -25.27 -11.80
CA PRO A 340 41.13 -26.11 -10.81
C PRO A 340 41.18 -27.61 -11.18
N ALA A 341 40.32 -28.05 -12.09
CA ALA A 341 40.29 -29.42 -12.62
C ALA A 341 41.25 -29.65 -13.81
N GLY A 342 41.95 -28.61 -14.30
CA GLY A 342 42.92 -28.68 -15.39
C GLY A 342 42.50 -28.03 -16.72
N PRO A 343 41.32 -28.32 -17.31
CA PRO A 343 40.95 -27.78 -18.61
C PRO A 343 40.51 -26.30 -18.52
N THR A 344 40.78 -25.53 -19.56
CA THR A 344 40.26 -24.18 -19.75
C THR A 344 38.79 -24.24 -20.22
N PRO A 345 37.96 -23.22 -19.92
CA PRO A 345 36.59 -23.17 -20.42
C PRO A 345 36.45 -23.33 -21.94
N ARG A 346 37.40 -22.81 -22.74
CA ARG A 346 37.41 -23.03 -24.20
C ARG A 346 37.68 -24.47 -24.63
N GLN A 347 38.42 -25.25 -23.84
CA GLN A 347 38.67 -26.67 -24.12
C GLN A 347 37.46 -27.57 -23.83
N LEU A 348 36.54 -27.11 -22.97
CA LEU A 348 35.29 -27.82 -22.67
C LEU A 348 34.21 -27.59 -23.74
N ASP A 349 34.29 -26.49 -24.50
CA ASP A 349 33.36 -26.12 -25.59
C ASP A 349 33.72 -26.75 -26.96
N VAL A 350 34.82 -27.51 -27.07
CA VAL A 350 35.18 -28.22 -28.32
C VAL A 350 34.57 -29.62 -28.29
N PRO A 351 33.77 -30.05 -29.30
CA PRO A 351 33.26 -31.41 -29.35
C PRO A 351 34.44 -32.37 -29.54
N THR A 352 34.75 -33.14 -28.50
CA THR A 352 35.80 -34.16 -28.55
C THR A 352 35.39 -35.25 -29.54
N ASN A 353 36.05 -35.28 -30.70
CA ASN A 353 35.94 -36.37 -31.65
C ASN A 353 36.21 -37.71 -30.96
N ALA A 354 35.39 -38.70 -31.33
CA ALA A 354 35.34 -40.06 -30.85
C ALA A 354 36.69 -40.70 -30.50
N THR A 355 36.77 -41.30 -29.31
CA THR A 355 37.64 -42.45 -29.07
C THR A 355 36.85 -43.47 -28.25
N LEU A 356 36.39 -44.52 -28.93
CA LEU A 356 35.76 -45.70 -28.32
C LEU A 356 36.75 -46.37 -27.37
N LEU A 357 36.32 -46.70 -26.16
CA LEU A 357 37.04 -47.62 -25.25
C LEU A 357 36.19 -48.89 -25.03
N PRO A 358 36.83 -50.07 -24.90
CA PRO A 358 36.22 -51.36 -25.17
C PRO A 358 35.39 -51.90 -24.00
N ILE A 359 34.33 -52.64 -24.33
CA ILE A 359 33.51 -53.42 -23.39
C ILE A 359 34.36 -54.58 -22.84
N LEU A 360 34.44 -54.68 -21.52
CA LEU A 360 34.89 -55.89 -20.83
C LEU A 360 33.71 -56.58 -20.14
N ASP A 361 33.69 -57.90 -20.33
CA ASP A 361 32.59 -58.83 -20.14
C ASP A 361 32.16 -59.05 -18.67
N VAL A 362 30.88 -59.37 -18.51
CA VAL A 362 30.23 -59.68 -17.23
C VAL A 362 30.56 -61.11 -16.77
N ARG A 363 30.96 -61.30 -15.51
CA ARG A 363 30.85 -62.61 -14.84
C ARG A 363 30.01 -62.52 -13.57
N GLN A 364 28.86 -63.18 -13.63
CA GLN A 364 27.98 -63.47 -12.51
C GLN A 364 28.63 -64.48 -11.56
N GLY A 365 28.53 -64.24 -10.24
CA GLY A 365 28.79 -65.22 -9.21
C GLY A 365 27.69 -65.19 -8.15
N LYS A 366 26.80 -66.19 -8.18
CA LYS A 366 25.86 -66.51 -7.09
C LYS A 366 26.63 -66.91 -5.82
N PRO A 367 26.12 -66.63 -4.62
CA PRO A 367 26.49 -67.37 -3.42
C PRO A 367 25.44 -68.47 -3.13
N GLN A 368 25.89 -69.70 -2.93
CA GLN A 368 25.11 -70.75 -2.28
C GLN A 368 25.94 -71.36 -1.14
N GLN A 369 25.35 -71.32 0.06
CA GLN A 369 25.46 -72.25 1.19
C GLN A 369 26.85 -72.70 1.67
N ALA A 370 27.22 -72.32 2.90
CA ALA A 370 27.02 -73.11 4.14
C ALA A 370 27.37 -72.25 5.36
#